data_AF-A0A962EAI4-F1
#
_entry.id   AF-A0A962EAI4-F1
#
_cell.length_a   1.000
_cell.length_b   1.000
_cell.length_c   1.000
_cell.angle_alpha   90.00
_cell.angle_beta   90.00
_cell.angle_gamma   90.00
#
_symmetry.space_group_name_H-M   'P 1'
#
loop_
_entity.id
_entity.type
_entity.pdbx_description
1 polymer ?
#
loop_
_entity_poly.entity_id
_entity_poly.type
_entity_poly.pdbx_seq_one_letter_code
_entity_poly.pdbx_strand_id
1 'polypeptide(L)'
;MDQGAKLNLESVLVAAGRPGQPGTPLNTPLVAASNFLYGEGRGYTRGDGNPTWEALEAVVGELESGRALAFSCGMAAIAAVFDQLHCGAHVLVPADCYQGVAELADDGAGKGRWTVERLATEDTQGWIRASSDADLIWLESPSNPLLVVADLPAICAAPRKPDAIVAVDNTFATPLNQQPLALGATISIQSATKFIGGHSDLLCGVATTRDERAFAGLKHSRDYAGATPGA
;
A
#
# COMPACT_ATOMS: atom_id res chain seq x y z
N MET A 1 21.00 22.01 17.51
CA MET A 1 20.74 21.68 16.10
C MET A 1 19.28 21.98 15.86
N ASP A 2 19.01 22.74 14.82
CA ASP A 2 17.69 23.28 14.49
C ASP A 2 16.65 22.16 14.34
N GLN A 3 15.74 22.03 15.30
CA GLN A 3 14.69 20.99 15.32
C GLN A 3 13.43 21.42 14.53
N GLY A 4 13.50 22.48 13.71
CA GLY A 4 12.32 23.07 13.06
C GLY A 4 12.32 23.10 11.53
N ALA A 5 13.43 22.79 10.85
CA ALA A 5 13.47 22.82 9.40
C ALA A 5 12.86 21.53 8.80
N LYS A 6 11.74 21.66 8.10
CA LYS A 6 11.20 20.56 7.28
C LYS A 6 12.28 20.16 6.26
N LEU A 7 12.75 18.92 6.34
CA LEU A 7 13.73 18.39 5.39
C LEU A 7 13.16 18.47 3.97
N ASN A 8 14.03 18.74 2.99
CA ASN A 8 13.64 18.58 1.58
C ASN A 8 13.52 17.08 1.24
N LEU A 9 12.85 16.78 0.13
CA LEU A 9 12.53 15.41 -0.28
C LEU A 9 13.77 14.53 -0.42
N GLU A 10 14.83 15.09 -1.02
CA GLU A 10 16.11 14.38 -1.21
C GLU A 10 16.77 14.05 0.13
N SER A 11 16.69 14.94 1.12
CA SER A 11 17.20 14.67 2.47
C SER A 11 16.39 13.58 3.16
N VAL A 12 15.06 13.58 3.01
CA VAL A 12 14.19 12.51 3.53
C VAL A 12 14.59 11.17 2.91
N LEU A 13 14.75 11.10 1.59
CA LEU A 13 15.12 9.88 0.87
C LEU A 13 16.47 9.29 1.32
N VAL A 14 17.39 10.13 1.79
CA VAL A 14 18.71 9.69 2.26
C VAL A 14 18.71 9.41 3.76
N ALA A 15 17.95 10.14 4.58
CA ALA A 15 18.06 10.09 6.03
C ALA A 15 16.98 9.26 6.73
N ALA A 16 15.77 9.19 6.17
CA ALA A 16 14.65 8.49 6.80
C ALA A 16 14.95 6.99 6.97
N GLY A 17 14.40 6.39 8.02
CA GLY A 17 14.59 4.97 8.35
C GLY A 17 16.01 4.57 8.78
N ARG A 18 16.99 5.50 8.81
CA ARG A 18 18.36 5.22 9.26
C ARG A 18 18.54 5.47 10.77
N PRO A 19 19.49 4.76 11.41
CA PRO A 19 19.86 5.05 12.80
C PRO A 19 20.38 6.48 12.98
N GLY A 20 19.98 7.14 14.08
CA GLY A 20 20.28 8.56 14.33
C GLY A 20 21.22 8.87 15.50
N GLN A 21 21.82 7.87 16.15
CA GLN A 21 22.62 8.09 17.37
C GLN A 21 24.13 7.92 17.13
N PRO A 22 25.02 8.68 17.80
CA PRO A 22 26.45 8.45 17.72
C PRO A 22 26.82 7.00 18.07
N GLY A 23 27.63 6.37 17.23
CA GLY A 23 28.05 4.98 17.41
C GLY A 23 27.14 3.93 16.76
N THR A 24 26.00 4.33 16.17
CA THR A 24 25.18 3.42 15.36
C THR A 24 25.70 3.32 13.91
N PRO A 25 25.44 2.21 13.19
CA PRO A 25 25.72 2.11 11.77
C PRO A 25 25.06 3.20 10.94
N LEU A 26 25.67 3.59 9.82
CA LEU A 26 25.10 4.59 8.90
C LEU A 26 23.83 4.10 8.20
N ASN A 27 23.82 2.82 7.80
CA ASN A 27 22.66 2.17 7.21
C ASN A 27 22.07 1.17 8.19
N THR A 28 20.76 0.97 8.13
CA THR A 28 20.08 -0.07 8.91
C THR A 28 20.69 -1.44 8.59
N PRO A 29 21.20 -2.18 9.59
CA PRO A 29 21.75 -3.51 9.38
C PRO A 29 20.71 -4.49 8.84
N LEU A 30 21.19 -5.50 8.09
CA LEU A 30 20.39 -6.67 7.74
C LEU A 30 20.25 -7.58 8.97
N VAL A 31 19.01 -7.89 9.34
CA VAL A 31 18.70 -8.71 10.51
C VAL A 31 18.05 -10.02 10.07
N ALA A 32 18.86 -10.98 9.62
CA ALA A 32 18.40 -12.29 9.14
C ALA A 32 17.76 -13.20 10.22
N ALA A 33 17.51 -12.68 11.42
CA ALA A 33 16.93 -13.42 12.52
C ALA A 33 15.42 -13.61 12.35
N SER A 34 14.95 -14.84 12.51
CA SER A 34 13.52 -15.16 12.56
C SER A 34 12.95 -15.02 13.98
N ASN A 35 13.72 -15.42 14.99
CA ASN A 35 13.34 -15.42 16.40
C ASN A 35 14.21 -14.45 17.18
N PHE A 36 13.62 -13.85 18.22
CA PHE A 36 14.29 -12.98 19.17
C PHE A 36 14.09 -13.56 20.57
N LEU A 37 14.97 -13.20 21.51
CA LEU A 37 14.80 -13.63 22.89
C LEU A 37 13.49 -13.06 23.44
N TYR A 38 12.63 -13.95 23.94
CA TYR A 38 11.35 -13.56 24.52
C TYR A 38 11.53 -12.62 25.71
N GLY A 39 10.71 -11.58 25.77
CA GLY A 39 10.74 -10.52 26.77
C GLY A 39 9.82 -9.37 26.36
N GLU A 40 10.18 -8.14 26.72
CA GLU A 40 9.49 -6.95 26.21
C GLU A 40 9.93 -6.64 24.78
N GLY A 41 8.97 -6.31 23.91
CA GLY A 41 9.21 -5.98 22.52
C GLY A 41 8.94 -7.15 21.57
N ARG A 42 9.93 -7.46 20.73
CA ARG A 42 9.79 -8.42 19.63
C ARG A 42 10.11 -9.85 20.07
N GLY A 43 9.25 -10.80 19.69
CA GLY A 43 9.51 -12.24 19.79
C GLY A 43 9.76 -12.92 18.45
N TYR A 44 9.01 -12.57 17.40
CA TYR A 44 9.08 -13.25 16.11
C TYR A 44 8.88 -12.31 14.92
N THR A 45 9.81 -12.37 13.95
CA THR A 45 9.85 -11.46 12.78
C THR A 45 8.51 -11.34 12.08
N ARG A 46 7.79 -12.45 11.87
CA ARG A 46 6.55 -12.44 11.08
C ARG A 46 5.46 -11.53 11.67
N GLY A 47 5.29 -11.51 12.99
CA GLY A 47 4.22 -10.75 13.64
C GLY A 47 4.69 -9.41 14.23
N ASP A 48 5.92 -9.37 14.71
CA ASP A 48 6.47 -8.23 15.46
C ASP A 48 7.39 -7.35 14.60
N GLY A 49 7.49 -7.64 13.30
CA GLY A 49 8.36 -6.92 12.36
C GLY A 49 9.83 -7.34 12.45
N ASN A 50 10.67 -6.78 11.58
CA ASN A 50 12.13 -6.83 11.70
C ASN A 50 12.76 -5.49 11.28
N PRO A 51 13.88 -5.07 11.89
CA PRO A 51 14.37 -3.70 11.78
C PRO A 51 14.73 -3.33 10.35
N THR A 52 15.11 -4.32 9.54
CA THR A 52 15.51 -4.14 8.15
C THR A 52 14.36 -3.63 7.28
N TRP A 53 13.18 -4.25 7.38
CA TRP A 53 12.00 -3.84 6.59
C TRP A 53 11.18 -2.76 7.29
N GLU A 54 11.25 -2.64 8.62
CA GLU A 54 10.71 -1.48 9.35
C GLU A 54 11.38 -0.16 8.91
N ALA A 55 12.66 -0.19 8.55
CA ALA A 55 13.32 0.99 7.98
C ALA A 55 12.71 1.41 6.63
N LEU A 56 12.33 0.45 5.77
CA LEU A 56 11.61 0.73 4.53
C LEU A 56 10.21 1.28 4.83
N GLU A 57 9.49 0.67 5.77
CA GLU A 57 8.17 1.14 6.21
C GLU A 57 8.23 2.57 6.74
N ALA A 58 9.26 2.93 7.51
CA ALA A 58 9.45 4.28 8.02
C ALA A 58 9.65 5.29 6.89
N VAL A 59 10.51 4.99 5.91
CA VAL A 59 10.78 5.88 4.77
C VAL A 59 9.51 6.09 3.93
N VAL A 60 8.84 5.01 3.52
CA VAL A 60 7.63 5.11 2.67
C VAL A 60 6.48 5.78 3.43
N GLY A 61 6.35 5.46 4.72
CA GLY A 61 5.38 6.10 5.60
C GLY A 61 5.59 7.61 5.69
N GLU A 62 6.83 8.08 5.80
CA GLU A 62 7.13 9.52 5.80
C GLU A 62 6.79 10.17 4.45
N LEU A 63 7.15 9.53 3.33
CA LEU A 63 6.91 10.05 1.98
C LEU A 63 5.42 10.22 1.65
N GLU A 64 4.57 9.27 2.05
CA GLU A 64 3.11 9.35 1.83
C GLU A 64 2.35 9.95 3.02
N SER A 65 3.09 10.31 4.08
CA SER A 65 2.55 10.83 5.34
C SER A 65 1.51 9.89 5.97
N GLY A 66 1.86 8.62 6.11
CA GLY A 66 1.02 7.58 6.70
C GLY A 66 1.87 6.48 7.35
N ARG A 67 1.22 5.39 7.76
CA ARG A 67 1.89 4.19 8.29
C ARG A 67 1.97 3.16 7.18
N ALA A 68 3.18 2.71 6.87
CA ALA A 68 3.41 1.72 5.82
C ALA A 68 3.61 0.32 6.40
N LEU A 69 3.22 -0.68 5.61
CA LEU A 69 3.51 -2.09 5.85
C LEU A 69 4.16 -2.65 4.58
N ALA A 70 5.33 -3.28 4.74
CA ALA A 70 6.00 -3.98 3.66
C ALA A 70 5.51 -5.43 3.58
N PHE A 71 5.50 -5.96 2.36
CA PHE A 71 4.99 -7.28 1.97
C PHE A 71 5.98 -7.99 1.05
N SER A 72 5.85 -9.32 0.94
CA SER A 72 6.70 -10.16 0.10
C SER A 72 6.69 -9.77 -1.39
N CYS A 73 5.61 -9.19 -1.90
CA CYS A 73 5.50 -8.64 -3.25
C CYS A 73 4.31 -7.68 -3.36
N GLY A 74 4.18 -6.97 -4.49
CA GLY A 74 3.03 -6.10 -4.76
C GLY A 74 1.69 -6.84 -4.67
N MET A 75 1.61 -8.07 -5.21
CA MET A 75 0.40 -8.89 -5.14
C MET A 75 0.01 -9.29 -3.72
N ALA A 76 0.97 -9.44 -2.80
CA ALA A 76 0.67 -9.68 -1.40
C ALA A 76 0.04 -8.46 -0.72
N ALA A 77 0.51 -7.26 -1.04
CA ALA A 77 -0.12 -6.02 -0.57
C ALA A 77 -1.54 -5.86 -1.13
N ILE A 78 -1.72 -6.12 -2.44
CA ILE A 78 -3.03 -6.10 -3.11
C ILE A 78 -3.98 -7.10 -2.44
N ALA A 79 -3.56 -8.36 -2.28
CA ALA A 79 -4.38 -9.40 -1.67
C ALA A 79 -4.80 -9.04 -0.23
N ALA A 80 -3.93 -8.39 0.54
CA ALA A 80 -4.25 -7.93 1.89
C ALA A 80 -5.31 -6.80 1.93
N VAL A 81 -5.48 -6.04 0.84
CA VAL A 81 -6.61 -5.11 0.72
C VAL A 81 -7.90 -5.88 0.46
N PHE A 82 -7.90 -6.82 -0.49
CA PHE A 82 -9.07 -7.63 -0.81
C PHE A 82 -9.52 -8.54 0.34
N ASP A 83 -8.59 -9.01 1.17
CA ASP A 83 -8.91 -9.88 2.31
C ASP A 83 -9.74 -9.16 3.40
N GLN A 84 -9.74 -7.82 3.41
CA GLN A 84 -10.56 -7.03 4.34
C GLN A 84 -12.04 -6.96 3.92
N LEU A 85 -12.39 -7.45 2.74
CA LEU A 85 -13.75 -7.43 2.23
C LEU A 85 -14.59 -8.54 2.86
N HIS A 86 -15.82 -8.17 3.22
CA HIS A 86 -16.84 -9.13 3.64
C HIS A 86 -17.36 -9.92 2.43
N CYS A 87 -17.90 -11.11 2.69
CA CYS A 87 -18.58 -11.89 1.65
C CYS A 87 -19.77 -11.11 1.09
N GLY A 88 -19.86 -11.00 -0.23
CA GLY A 88 -20.89 -10.24 -0.93
C GLY A 88 -20.56 -8.75 -1.13
N ALA A 89 -19.33 -8.32 -0.80
CA ALA A 89 -18.88 -6.96 -1.05
C ALA A 89 -19.00 -6.56 -2.54
N HIS A 90 -19.21 -5.28 -2.80
CA HIS A 90 -19.19 -4.71 -4.15
C HIS A 90 -17.86 -4.04 -4.46
N VAL A 91 -17.18 -4.49 -5.51
CA VAL A 91 -15.82 -4.06 -5.88
C VAL A 91 -15.86 -3.32 -7.22
N LEU A 92 -15.36 -2.09 -7.22
CA LEU A 92 -15.08 -1.34 -8.44
C LEU A 92 -13.61 -1.50 -8.81
N VAL A 93 -13.34 -1.87 -10.06
CA VAL A 93 -11.98 -1.90 -10.62
C VAL A 93 -11.95 -1.23 -11.99
N PRO A 94 -10.79 -0.73 -12.44
CA PRO A 94 -10.68 -0.21 -13.79
C PRO A 94 -10.89 -1.33 -14.82
N ALA A 95 -11.51 -0.97 -15.95
CA ALA A 95 -11.66 -1.86 -17.10
C ALA A 95 -10.29 -2.26 -17.67
N ASP A 96 -9.30 -1.38 -17.53
CA ASP A 96 -7.89 -1.62 -17.84
C ASP A 96 -7.02 -1.27 -16.62
N CYS A 97 -6.45 -2.31 -16.01
CA CYS A 97 -5.54 -2.21 -14.86
C CYS A 97 -4.53 -3.34 -14.91
N TYR A 98 -3.57 -3.32 -13.99
CA TYR A 98 -2.64 -4.42 -13.80
C TYR A 98 -3.37 -5.77 -13.75
N GLN A 99 -2.97 -6.69 -14.65
CA GLN A 99 -3.60 -7.99 -14.85
C GLN A 99 -3.80 -8.78 -13.55
N GLY A 100 -2.84 -8.71 -12.60
CA GLY A 100 -2.97 -9.40 -11.33
C GLY A 100 -4.16 -8.92 -10.47
N VAL A 101 -4.49 -7.62 -10.52
CA VAL A 101 -5.69 -7.08 -9.85
C VAL A 101 -6.95 -7.58 -10.55
N ALA A 102 -6.98 -7.53 -11.89
CA ALA A 102 -8.13 -8.00 -12.66
C ALA A 102 -8.42 -9.49 -12.40
N GLU A 103 -7.40 -10.34 -12.42
CA GLU A 103 -7.53 -11.77 -12.16
C GLU A 103 -7.93 -12.08 -10.72
N LEU A 104 -7.38 -11.36 -9.73
CA LEU A 104 -7.78 -11.53 -8.33
C LEU A 104 -9.25 -11.15 -8.11
N ALA A 105 -9.71 -10.06 -8.72
CA ALA A 105 -11.09 -9.63 -8.65
C ALA A 105 -12.03 -10.67 -9.29
N ASP A 106 -11.70 -11.18 -10.47
CA ASP A 106 -12.50 -12.17 -11.18
C ASP A 106 -12.53 -13.53 -10.45
N ASP A 107 -11.40 -13.98 -9.90
CA ASP A 107 -11.33 -15.23 -9.12
C ASP A 107 -12.23 -15.19 -7.88
N GLY A 108 -12.21 -14.07 -7.15
CA GLY A 108 -13.10 -13.91 -6.00
C GLY A 108 -14.58 -13.82 -6.39
N ALA A 109 -14.90 -13.17 -7.52
CA ALA A 109 -16.26 -13.14 -8.05
C ALA A 109 -16.74 -14.53 -8.48
N GLY A 110 -15.91 -15.30 -9.17
CA GLY A 110 -16.20 -16.69 -9.57
C GLY A 110 -16.42 -17.62 -8.37
N LYS A 111 -15.80 -17.32 -7.23
CA LYS A 111 -16.00 -18.02 -5.95
C LYS A 111 -17.17 -17.47 -5.11
N GLY A 112 -17.87 -16.44 -5.59
CA GLY A 112 -18.97 -15.81 -4.86
C GLY A 112 -18.53 -15.01 -3.62
N ARG A 113 -17.26 -14.58 -3.55
CA ARG A 113 -16.76 -13.75 -2.44
C ARG A 113 -17.26 -12.30 -2.53
N TRP A 114 -17.42 -11.77 -3.74
CA TRP A 114 -17.84 -10.40 -4.02
C TRP A 114 -18.42 -10.28 -5.44
N THR A 115 -18.98 -9.12 -5.75
CA THR A 115 -19.32 -8.70 -7.12
C THR A 115 -18.28 -7.71 -7.66
N VAL A 116 -18.09 -7.69 -8.97
CA VAL A 116 -17.14 -6.78 -9.63
C VAL A 116 -17.88 -5.94 -10.66
N GLU A 117 -17.69 -4.63 -10.59
CA GLU A 117 -18.07 -3.67 -11.62
C GLU A 117 -16.81 -3.04 -12.21
N ARG A 118 -16.75 -3.00 -13.54
CA ARG A 118 -15.60 -2.48 -14.29
C ARG A 118 -15.96 -1.17 -14.95
N LEU A 119 -15.15 -0.14 -14.69
CA LEU A 119 -15.36 1.21 -15.20
C LEU A 119 -14.15 1.67 -16.02
N ALA A 120 -14.39 2.42 -17.10
CA ALA A 120 -13.30 3.05 -17.83
C ALA A 120 -12.55 4.02 -16.91
N THR A 121 -11.23 4.03 -16.94
CA THR A 121 -10.39 4.84 -16.04
C THR A 121 -10.69 6.34 -16.19
N GLU A 122 -11.02 6.78 -17.40
CA GLU A 122 -11.36 8.15 -17.74
C GLU A 122 -12.83 8.55 -17.46
N ASP A 123 -13.72 7.61 -17.10
CA ASP A 123 -15.14 7.91 -16.80
C ASP A 123 -15.32 8.36 -15.35
N THR A 124 -14.79 9.53 -15.02
CA THR A 124 -14.88 10.13 -13.68
C THR A 124 -16.31 10.17 -13.14
N GLN A 125 -17.32 10.42 -13.98
CA GLN A 125 -18.72 10.49 -13.55
C GLN A 125 -19.30 9.09 -13.28
N GLY A 126 -18.91 8.07 -14.03
CA GLY A 126 -19.18 6.66 -13.72
C GLY A 126 -18.65 6.28 -12.34
N TRP A 127 -17.37 6.56 -12.08
CA TRP A 127 -16.73 6.29 -10.79
C TRP A 127 -17.43 6.98 -9.62
N ILE A 128 -17.74 8.27 -9.74
CA ILE A 128 -18.43 9.03 -8.67
C ILE A 128 -19.80 8.42 -8.36
N ARG A 129 -20.57 8.02 -9.38
CA ARG A 129 -21.91 7.42 -9.17
C ARG A 129 -21.81 6.06 -8.48
N ALA A 130 -20.94 5.18 -8.99
CA ALA A 130 -20.78 3.82 -8.47
C ALA A 130 -20.17 3.79 -7.06
N SER A 131 -19.37 4.80 -6.68
CA SER A 131 -18.69 4.88 -5.38
C SER A 131 -19.64 4.86 -4.17
N SER A 132 -20.89 5.30 -4.35
CA SER A 132 -21.87 5.37 -3.26
C SER A 132 -22.27 4.00 -2.70
N ASP A 133 -22.25 2.96 -3.54
CA ASP A 133 -22.67 1.59 -3.19
C ASP A 133 -21.49 0.59 -3.13
N ALA A 134 -20.27 1.04 -3.38
CA ALA A 134 -19.07 0.22 -3.36
C ALA A 134 -18.52 -0.02 -1.94
N ASP A 135 -17.90 -1.18 -1.75
CA ASP A 135 -17.14 -1.52 -0.54
C ASP A 135 -15.63 -1.43 -0.78
N LEU A 136 -15.19 -1.66 -2.04
CA LEU A 136 -13.84 -1.37 -2.52
C LEU A 136 -13.90 -0.57 -3.81
N ILE A 137 -13.16 0.53 -3.84
CA ILE A 137 -12.89 1.34 -5.03
C ILE A 137 -11.41 1.21 -5.31
N TRP A 138 -11.03 0.35 -6.26
CA TRP A 138 -9.66 0.18 -6.69
C TRP A 138 -9.35 1.12 -7.86
N LEU A 139 -8.31 1.93 -7.73
CA LEU A 139 -7.87 2.88 -8.75
C LEU A 139 -6.39 2.64 -9.06
N GLU A 140 -6.00 2.91 -10.30
CA GLU A 140 -4.62 2.87 -10.76
C GLU A 140 -4.40 4.08 -11.68
N SER A 141 -3.46 4.96 -11.33
CA SER A 141 -3.21 6.18 -12.10
C SER A 141 -1.74 6.61 -12.02
N PRO A 142 -1.03 6.69 -13.16
CA PRO A 142 -1.45 6.26 -14.50
C PRO A 142 -1.74 4.75 -14.58
N SER A 143 -2.67 4.32 -15.44
CA SER A 143 -3.01 2.91 -15.63
C SER A 143 -1.90 2.13 -16.33
N ASN A 144 -1.76 0.84 -16.03
CA ASN A 144 -0.95 -0.09 -16.81
C ASN A 144 -1.88 -0.95 -17.69
N PRO A 145 -1.62 -1.09 -19.02
CA PRO A 145 -0.47 -0.57 -19.78
C PRO A 145 -0.72 0.76 -20.52
N LEU A 146 -1.95 1.27 -20.55
CA LEU A 146 -2.34 2.37 -21.43
C LEU A 146 -1.98 3.77 -20.92
N LEU A 147 -1.50 3.90 -19.67
CA LEU A 147 -1.10 5.15 -19.02
C LEU A 147 -2.24 6.18 -18.93
N VAL A 148 -3.48 5.70 -18.82
CA VAL A 148 -4.64 6.58 -18.64
C VAL A 148 -4.61 7.15 -17.23
N VAL A 149 -4.83 8.46 -17.11
CA VAL A 149 -4.83 9.16 -15.82
C VAL A 149 -6.25 9.29 -15.30
N ALA A 150 -6.52 8.71 -14.14
CA ALA A 150 -7.78 8.91 -13.43
C ALA A 150 -7.80 10.25 -12.70
N ASP A 151 -8.98 10.89 -12.62
CA ASP A 151 -9.19 12.08 -11.78
C ASP A 151 -9.31 11.67 -10.30
N LEU A 152 -8.17 11.32 -9.70
CA LEU A 152 -8.11 10.87 -8.31
C LEU A 152 -8.72 11.88 -7.32
N PRO A 153 -8.46 13.20 -7.41
CA PRO A 153 -9.09 14.17 -6.51
C PRO A 153 -10.63 14.11 -6.56
N ALA A 154 -11.22 14.05 -7.75
CA ALA A 154 -12.67 14.00 -7.88
C ALA A 154 -13.25 12.68 -7.38
N ILE A 155 -12.64 11.54 -7.74
CA ILE A 155 -13.15 10.22 -7.36
C ILE A 155 -12.97 9.98 -5.85
N CYS A 156 -11.82 10.34 -5.28
CA CYS A 156 -11.57 10.17 -3.85
C CYS A 156 -12.44 11.08 -2.96
N ALA A 157 -12.95 12.19 -3.50
CA ALA A 157 -13.89 13.09 -2.82
C ALA A 157 -15.36 12.65 -2.94
N ALA A 158 -15.66 11.61 -3.72
CA ALA A 158 -17.02 11.13 -3.92
C ALA A 158 -17.66 10.61 -2.61
N PRO A 159 -18.98 10.79 -2.41
CA PRO A 159 -19.70 10.14 -1.32
C PRO A 159 -19.56 8.62 -1.38
N ARG A 160 -19.35 8.00 -0.21
CA ARG A 160 -19.12 6.55 -0.07
C ARG A 160 -19.74 6.01 1.22
N LYS A 161 -19.87 4.69 1.32
CA LYS A 161 -20.22 4.03 2.58
C LYS A 161 -19.17 4.36 3.66
N PRO A 162 -19.54 4.41 4.95
CA PRO A 162 -18.60 4.74 6.03
C PRO A 162 -17.33 3.86 6.06
N ASP A 163 -17.47 2.59 5.67
CA ASP A 163 -16.41 1.58 5.74
C ASP A 163 -15.78 1.26 4.37
N ALA A 164 -16.13 2.01 3.32
CA ALA A 164 -15.61 1.76 1.98
C ALA A 164 -14.11 2.05 1.91
N ILE A 165 -13.37 1.16 1.27
CA ILE A 165 -11.93 1.30 1.04
C ILE A 165 -11.72 1.95 -0.33
N VAL A 166 -11.02 3.09 -0.38
CA VAL A 166 -10.46 3.61 -1.63
C VAL A 166 -8.98 3.24 -1.66
N ALA A 167 -8.62 2.32 -2.57
CA ALA A 167 -7.27 1.83 -2.75
C ALA A 167 -6.69 2.38 -4.06
N VAL A 168 -5.53 3.03 -3.99
CA VAL A 168 -4.85 3.56 -5.17
C VAL A 168 -3.52 2.84 -5.36
N ASP A 169 -3.40 2.06 -6.43
CA ASP A 169 -2.12 1.59 -6.93
C ASP A 169 -1.35 2.79 -7.51
N ASN A 170 -0.30 3.16 -6.79
CA ASN A 170 0.52 4.34 -7.03
C ASN A 170 1.91 3.94 -7.57
N THR A 171 2.06 2.70 -8.04
CA THR A 171 3.33 2.14 -8.51
C THR A 171 4.01 2.98 -9.58
N PHE A 172 3.26 3.47 -10.58
CA PHE A 172 3.83 4.25 -11.69
C PHE A 172 4.24 5.67 -11.28
N ALA A 173 3.39 6.35 -10.51
CA ALA A 173 3.65 7.73 -10.12
C ALA A 173 4.67 7.82 -8.97
N THR A 174 4.72 6.79 -8.11
CA THR A 174 5.50 6.74 -6.86
C THR A 174 5.05 7.79 -5.82
N PRO A 175 5.46 7.68 -4.54
CA PRO A 175 5.21 8.71 -3.54
C PRO A 175 5.79 10.08 -3.88
N LEU A 176 6.74 10.14 -4.82
CA LEU A 176 7.45 11.36 -5.19
C LEU A 176 6.61 12.30 -6.07
N ASN A 177 5.75 11.75 -6.93
CA ASN A 177 4.93 12.53 -7.85
C ASN A 177 3.45 12.57 -7.48
N GLN A 178 2.97 11.61 -6.68
CA GLN A 178 1.57 11.49 -6.33
C GLN A 178 1.43 10.97 -4.90
N GLN A 179 0.58 11.64 -4.11
CA GLN A 179 0.29 11.28 -2.71
C GLN A 179 -1.19 10.92 -2.54
N PRO A 180 -1.62 9.68 -2.85
CA PRO A 180 -3.04 9.31 -2.86
C PRO A 180 -3.74 9.53 -1.52
N LEU A 181 -3.06 9.33 -0.40
CA LEU A 181 -3.61 9.59 0.94
C LEU A 181 -3.96 11.06 1.17
N ALA A 182 -3.22 11.99 0.54
CA ALA A 182 -3.54 13.41 0.57
C ALA A 182 -4.71 13.76 -0.36
N LEU A 183 -4.96 12.94 -1.39
CA LEU A 183 -6.08 13.07 -2.32
C LEU A 183 -7.38 12.46 -1.79
N GLY A 184 -7.33 11.72 -0.68
CA GLY A 184 -8.51 11.13 -0.02
C GLY A 184 -8.64 9.61 -0.14
N ALA A 185 -7.61 8.94 -0.66
CA ALA A 185 -7.53 7.47 -0.64
C ALA A 185 -7.40 6.95 0.79
N THR A 186 -8.01 5.79 1.06
CA THR A 186 -7.85 5.05 2.32
C THR A 186 -6.49 4.37 2.37
N ILE A 187 -6.07 3.76 1.26
CA ILE A 187 -4.82 2.99 1.15
C ILE A 187 -4.11 3.39 -0.15
N SER A 188 -2.80 3.62 -0.08
CA SER A 188 -1.95 3.68 -1.27
C SER A 188 -1.08 2.43 -1.33
N ILE A 189 -0.98 1.85 -2.52
CA ILE A 189 -0.24 0.61 -2.78
C ILE A 189 0.92 0.92 -3.73
N GLN A 190 2.06 0.31 -3.47
CA GLN A 190 3.25 0.37 -4.31
C GLN A 190 3.77 -1.04 -4.55
N SER A 191 3.96 -1.42 -5.81
CA SER A 191 4.86 -2.52 -6.15
C SER A 191 6.29 -2.02 -6.02
N ALA A 192 6.88 -2.18 -4.83
CA ALA A 192 8.26 -1.79 -4.59
C ALA A 192 9.28 -2.57 -5.44
N THR A 193 8.84 -3.66 -6.06
CA THR A 193 9.54 -4.35 -7.16
C THR A 193 9.92 -3.42 -8.32
N LYS A 194 9.15 -2.35 -8.55
CA LYS A 194 9.30 -1.43 -9.70
C LYS A 194 10.20 -0.25 -9.35
N PHE A 195 9.68 0.98 -9.29
CA PHE A 195 10.52 2.17 -9.17
C PHE A 195 11.21 2.32 -7.81
N ILE A 196 10.60 1.88 -6.71
CA ILE A 196 11.21 1.95 -5.37
C ILE A 196 12.46 1.06 -5.32
N GLY A 197 12.34 -0.20 -5.74
CA GLY A 197 13.46 -1.14 -5.83
C GLY A 197 14.42 -0.74 -6.93
N GLY A 198 13.93 -0.37 -8.12
CA GLY A 198 14.66 0.28 -9.22
C GLY A 198 15.69 -0.58 -9.96
N HIS A 199 16.18 -1.64 -9.33
CA HIS A 199 17.35 -2.41 -9.78
C HIS A 199 17.01 -3.80 -10.32
N SER A 200 15.72 -4.13 -10.43
CA SER A 200 15.21 -5.39 -11.01
C SER A 200 15.72 -6.67 -10.31
N ASP A 201 15.99 -6.60 -9.01
CA ASP A 201 16.59 -7.66 -8.19
C ASP A 201 15.80 -7.96 -6.90
N LEU A 202 14.63 -7.34 -6.72
CA LEU A 202 13.79 -7.46 -5.54
C LEU A 202 12.32 -7.67 -5.92
N LEU A 203 11.65 -8.60 -5.23
CA LEU A 203 10.20 -8.61 -5.11
C LEU A 203 9.82 -7.99 -3.77
N CYS A 204 8.99 -6.96 -3.81
CA CYS A 204 8.47 -6.30 -2.61
C CYS A 204 7.18 -5.53 -2.96
N GLY A 205 6.29 -5.41 -1.98
CA GLY A 205 5.12 -4.55 -2.02
C GLY A 205 5.05 -3.70 -0.77
N VAL A 206 4.44 -2.53 -0.85
CA VAL A 206 4.20 -1.66 0.31
C VAL A 206 2.77 -1.15 0.23
N ALA A 207 2.05 -1.18 1.36
CA ALA A 207 0.76 -0.52 1.51
C ALA A 207 0.85 0.52 2.62
N THR A 208 0.39 1.73 2.35
CA THR A 208 0.42 2.85 3.29
C THR A 208 -0.98 3.37 3.57
N THR A 209 -1.28 3.70 4.82
CA THR A 209 -2.57 4.27 5.21
C THR A 209 -2.45 5.18 6.43
N ARG A 210 -3.42 6.09 6.59
CA ARG A 210 -3.64 6.87 7.83
C ARG A 210 -4.78 6.31 8.67
N ASP A 211 -5.53 5.36 8.12
CA ASP A 211 -6.72 4.78 8.76
C ASP A 211 -6.30 3.59 9.62
N GLU A 212 -6.59 3.66 10.92
CA GLU A 212 -6.19 2.64 11.89
C GLU A 212 -6.86 1.29 11.65
N ARG A 213 -8.10 1.28 11.13
CA ARG A 213 -8.82 0.04 10.81
C ARG A 213 -8.20 -0.62 9.58
N ALA A 214 -7.93 0.14 8.52
CA ALA A 214 -7.25 -0.35 7.33
C ALA A 214 -5.84 -0.87 7.68
N PHE A 215 -5.10 -0.16 8.53
CA PHE A 215 -3.78 -0.60 8.99
C PHE A 215 -3.88 -1.94 9.74
N ALA A 216 -4.83 -2.06 10.68
CA ALA A 216 -5.05 -3.29 11.42
C ALA A 216 -5.42 -4.47 10.50
N GLY A 217 -6.28 -4.23 9.50
CA GLY A 217 -6.65 -5.23 8.50
C GLY A 217 -5.47 -5.69 7.63
N LEU A 218 -4.69 -4.74 7.12
CA LEU A 218 -3.47 -5.01 6.34
C LEU A 218 -2.46 -5.83 7.15
N LYS A 219 -2.20 -5.42 8.40
CA LYS A 219 -1.28 -6.13 9.29
C LYS A 219 -1.78 -7.53 9.63
N HIS A 220 -3.07 -7.67 9.94
CA HIS A 220 -3.68 -8.97 10.19
C HIS A 220 -3.48 -9.91 8.99
N SER A 221 -3.86 -9.48 7.79
CA SER A 221 -3.66 -10.30 6.59
C SER A 221 -2.19 -10.66 6.39
N ARG A 222 -1.27 -9.70 6.50
CA ARG A 222 0.17 -9.95 6.36
C ARG A 222 0.68 -11.02 7.31
N ASP A 223 0.36 -10.86 8.59
CA ASP A 223 0.91 -11.70 9.65
C ASP A 223 0.35 -13.13 9.59
N TYR A 224 -0.94 -13.29 9.29
CA TYR A 224 -1.61 -14.60 9.27
C TYR A 224 -1.50 -15.32 7.92
N ALA A 225 -1.46 -14.59 6.80
CA ALA A 225 -1.15 -15.18 5.49
C ALA A 225 0.36 -15.40 5.30
N GLY A 226 1.21 -14.84 6.18
CA GLY A 226 2.66 -15.01 6.14
C GLY A 226 3.33 -14.24 5.00
N ALA A 227 2.68 -13.20 4.47
CA ALA A 227 3.13 -12.48 3.29
C ALA A 227 4.15 -11.37 3.61
N THR A 228 5.11 -11.66 4.49
CA THR A 228 6.16 -10.73 4.91
C THR A 228 7.32 -10.73 3.91
N PRO A 229 8.08 -9.62 3.77
CA PRO A 229 9.42 -9.67 3.17
C PRO A 229 10.31 -10.73 3.83
N GLY A 230 11.38 -11.10 3.15
CA GLY A 230 12.42 -11.95 3.74
C GLY A 230 13.00 -11.35 5.02
N ALA A 231 13.43 -12.22 5.94
CA ALA A 231 14.14 -11.83 7.16
C ALA A 231 15.57 -11.37 6.86
#